data_AF-A0A923Q5N3-F1
#
_entry.id   AF-A0A923Q5N3-F1
#
_cell.length_a   1.000
_cell.length_b   1.000
_cell.length_c   1.000
_cell.angle_alpha   90.00
_cell.angle_beta   90.00
_cell.angle_gamma   90.00
#
_symmetry.space_group_name_H-M   'P 1'
#
loop_
_entity.id
_entity.type
_entity.pdbx_description
1 polymer ?
#
loop_
_entity_poly.entity_id
_entity_poly.type
_entity_poly.pdbx_seq_one_letter_code
_entity_poly.pdbx_strand_id
1 'polypeptide(L)'
;MINELWNAFPRLLVEKINALLDEAEPNSIKAFQLYKTCQGENLWEGTFEKFSKQLEVYFALPRRERKKSQLDQWLERPVSMNIFSSFHLTFRNAMVSTRSLTDLASWSHHLVRVGYKTNSVVVSEDVFTKTLDTIVNPSHFEGKDENIVFEDFTDAWKKIVFKLFGKKYDSELNAILKELHWLNAQLGDHDKPIPEHGFFPTIYLTQTEIDWTLAVRKSAVDFSAIPKFPLSKGPQKPMLIDLNRVIHLYNIVRNTQLPELLQHRDRIRTTILDRCDALIREKAA
;
A
#
# COMPACT_ATOMS: atom_id res chain seq x y z
N MET A 1 11.68 12.83 9.06
CA MET A 1 10.29 12.36 9.27
C MET A 1 9.24 13.20 8.54
N ILE A 2 8.91 14.44 8.95
CA ILE A 2 7.85 15.23 8.24
C ILE A 2 8.21 15.52 6.79
N ASN A 3 9.46 15.90 6.48
CA ASN A 3 9.88 16.14 5.10
C ASN A 3 9.84 14.88 4.22
N GLU A 4 10.14 13.71 4.78
CA GLU A 4 10.04 12.44 4.04
C GLU A 4 8.59 12.08 3.75
N LEU A 5 7.70 12.27 4.74
CA LEU A 5 6.26 12.06 4.58
C LEU A 5 5.64 13.05 3.58
N TRP A 6 6.11 14.29 3.58
CA TRP A 6 5.69 15.29 2.61
C TRP A 6 6.14 14.93 1.19
N ASN A 7 7.40 14.53 1.02
CA ASN A 7 7.92 14.14 -0.29
C ASN A 7 7.22 12.90 -0.85
N ALA A 8 6.77 11.98 0.02
CA ALA A 8 6.00 10.80 -0.37
C ALA A 8 4.47 11.02 -0.37
N PHE A 9 3.99 12.23 -0.04
CA PHE A 9 2.57 12.48 0.22
C PHE A 9 1.64 12.08 -0.93
N PRO A 10 1.90 12.45 -2.22
CA PRO A 10 1.02 12.07 -3.33
C PRO A 10 0.80 10.57 -3.42
N ARG A 11 1.86 9.77 -3.25
CA ARG A 11 1.79 8.31 -3.31
C ARG A 11 1.09 7.72 -2.09
N LEU A 12 1.49 8.14 -0.89
CA LEU A 12 0.90 7.67 0.36
C LEU A 12 -0.60 7.99 0.44
N LEU A 13 -1.01 9.14 -0.08
CA LEU A 13 -2.41 9.52 -0.17
C LEU A 13 -3.20 8.53 -1.02
N VAL A 14 -2.70 8.24 -2.23
CA VAL A 14 -3.34 7.29 -3.15
C VAL A 14 -3.39 5.88 -2.56
N GLU A 15 -2.29 5.41 -1.97
CA GLU A 15 -2.22 4.13 -1.27
C GLU A 15 -3.28 4.07 -0.15
N LYS A 16 -3.37 5.12 0.67
CA LYS A 16 -4.35 5.20 1.76
C LYS A 16 -5.79 5.25 1.28
N ILE A 17 -6.08 5.98 0.20
CA ILE A 17 -7.43 6.00 -0.41
C ILE A 17 -7.81 4.59 -0.84
N ASN A 18 -6.96 3.91 -1.62
CA ASN A 18 -7.27 2.57 -2.11
C ASN A 18 -7.37 1.53 -0.97
N ALA A 19 -6.55 1.68 0.08
CA ALA A 19 -6.61 0.84 1.27
C ALA A 19 -7.94 0.94 2.03
N LEU A 20 -8.75 2.00 1.82
CA LEU A 20 -10.10 2.07 2.39
C LEU A 20 -10.99 0.93 1.90
N LEU A 21 -10.77 0.41 0.68
CA LEU A 21 -11.51 -0.77 0.19
C LEU A 21 -11.06 -2.07 0.87
N ASP A 22 -9.85 -2.12 1.41
CA ASP A 22 -9.34 -3.30 2.11
C ASP A 22 -10.05 -3.51 3.45
N GLU A 23 -10.43 -2.40 4.10
CA GLU A 23 -11.10 -2.35 5.40
C GLU A 23 -12.64 -2.22 5.27
N ALA A 24 -13.16 -2.04 4.05
CA ALA A 24 -14.58 -1.81 3.83
C ALA A 24 -15.42 -3.10 3.85
N GLU A 25 -16.69 -2.91 4.22
CA GLU A 25 -17.76 -3.89 4.14
C GLU A 25 -18.62 -3.65 2.89
N PRO A 26 -19.37 -4.64 2.39
CA PRO A 26 -20.36 -4.40 1.34
C PRO A 26 -21.49 -3.51 1.86
N ASN A 27 -21.96 -2.58 1.03
CA ASN A 27 -23.19 -1.85 1.35
C ASN A 27 -24.42 -2.78 1.33
N SER A 28 -25.54 -2.30 1.85
CA SER A 28 -26.78 -3.10 2.01
C SER A 28 -27.26 -3.72 0.70
N ILE A 29 -27.17 -2.97 -0.42
CA ILE A 29 -27.56 -3.45 -1.75
C ILE A 29 -26.65 -4.60 -2.18
N LYS A 30 -25.34 -4.44 -2.04
CA LYS A 30 -24.34 -5.44 -2.39
C LYS A 30 -24.48 -6.70 -1.53
N ALA A 31 -24.65 -6.54 -0.23
CA ALA A 31 -24.87 -7.67 0.69
C ALA A 31 -26.11 -8.48 0.30
N PHE A 32 -27.20 -7.79 -0.06
CA PHE A 32 -28.43 -8.44 -0.51
C PHE A 32 -28.28 -9.13 -1.88
N GLN A 33 -27.55 -8.51 -2.81
CA GLN A 33 -27.21 -9.13 -4.10
C GLN A 33 -26.40 -10.41 -3.91
N LEU A 34 -25.36 -10.38 -3.07
CA LEU A 34 -24.54 -11.56 -2.76
C LEU A 34 -25.38 -12.68 -2.16
N TYR A 35 -26.27 -12.35 -1.23
CA TYR A 35 -27.22 -13.30 -0.67
C TYR A 35 -28.11 -13.94 -1.75
N LYS A 36 -28.71 -13.13 -2.64
CA LYS A 36 -29.57 -13.64 -3.72
C LYS A 36 -28.83 -14.51 -4.71
N THR A 37 -27.59 -14.15 -5.06
CA THR A 37 -26.72 -14.99 -5.89
C THR A 37 -26.44 -16.32 -5.21
N CYS A 38 -26.09 -16.31 -3.92
CA CYS A 38 -25.83 -17.55 -3.18
C CYS A 38 -27.08 -18.43 -3.04
N GLN A 39 -28.27 -17.84 -2.87
CA GLN A 39 -29.53 -18.59 -2.87
C GLN A 39 -29.84 -19.20 -4.25
N GLY A 40 -29.73 -18.41 -5.32
CA GLY A 40 -30.03 -18.87 -6.68
C GLY A 40 -29.14 -20.02 -7.13
N GLU A 41 -27.89 -20.02 -6.67
CA GLU A 41 -26.89 -21.05 -6.98
C GLU A 41 -26.89 -22.22 -5.97
N ASN A 42 -27.87 -22.26 -5.04
CA ASN A 42 -27.99 -23.27 -3.99
C ASN A 42 -26.72 -23.40 -3.11
N LEU A 43 -26.05 -22.29 -2.86
CA LEU A 43 -24.88 -22.19 -1.97
C LEU A 43 -25.29 -21.87 -0.52
N TRP A 44 -26.52 -21.39 -0.32
CA TRP A 44 -27.05 -20.95 0.97
C TRP A 44 -28.57 -21.14 1.07
N GLU A 45 -29.03 -21.84 2.12
CA GLU A 45 -30.46 -22.09 2.39
C GLU A 45 -31.01 -21.30 3.59
N GLY A 46 -30.15 -20.59 4.33
CA GLY A 46 -30.53 -19.83 5.52
C GLY A 46 -31.19 -18.47 5.25
N THR A 47 -31.56 -17.76 6.33
CA THR A 47 -32.10 -16.39 6.24
C THR A 47 -31.02 -15.37 5.88
N PHE A 48 -31.43 -14.21 5.38
CA PHE A 48 -30.53 -13.08 5.10
C PHE A 48 -29.75 -12.62 6.34
N GLU A 49 -30.38 -12.62 7.52
CA GLU A 49 -29.73 -12.22 8.78
C GLU A 49 -28.56 -13.13 9.15
N LYS A 50 -28.72 -14.45 8.96
CA LYS A 50 -27.64 -15.42 9.19
C LYS A 50 -26.52 -15.24 8.16
N PHE A 51 -26.88 -14.95 6.90
CA PHE A 51 -25.90 -14.69 5.84
C PHE A 51 -25.11 -13.42 6.14
N SER A 52 -25.78 -12.33 6.52
CA SER A 52 -25.16 -11.03 6.84
C SER A 52 -24.11 -11.18 7.95
N LYS A 53 -24.40 -11.97 9.00
CA LYS A 53 -23.43 -12.22 10.07
C LYS A 53 -22.17 -12.93 9.58
N GLN A 54 -22.30 -13.92 8.69
CA GLN A 54 -21.13 -14.59 8.10
C GLN A 54 -20.38 -13.66 7.14
N LEU A 55 -21.12 -12.80 6.43
CA LEU A 55 -20.56 -11.79 5.56
C LEU A 55 -19.72 -10.78 6.36
N GLU A 56 -20.23 -10.26 7.47
CA GLU A 56 -19.51 -9.38 8.39
C GLU A 56 -18.20 -10.03 8.88
N VAL A 57 -18.24 -11.29 9.31
CA VAL A 57 -17.04 -12.04 9.73
C VAL A 57 -16.03 -12.16 8.59
N TYR A 58 -16.49 -12.41 7.37
CA TYR A 58 -15.63 -12.52 6.19
C TYR A 58 -14.99 -11.17 5.81
N PHE A 59 -15.75 -10.08 5.88
CA PHE A 59 -15.29 -8.73 5.54
C PHE A 59 -14.48 -8.05 6.66
N ALA A 60 -14.55 -8.56 7.89
CA ALA A 60 -13.67 -8.14 8.99
C ALA A 60 -12.18 -8.42 8.72
N LEU A 61 -11.87 -9.36 7.82
CA LEU A 61 -10.51 -9.59 7.35
C LEU A 61 -10.14 -8.58 6.25
N PRO A 62 -8.88 -8.09 6.18
CA PRO A 62 -8.43 -7.26 5.08
C PRO A 62 -8.57 -7.96 3.73
N ARG A 63 -8.90 -7.22 2.66
CA ARG A 63 -9.08 -7.77 1.30
C ARG A 63 -7.97 -8.73 0.86
N ARG A 64 -6.70 -8.42 1.15
CA ARG A 64 -5.53 -9.25 0.80
C ARG A 64 -5.48 -10.61 1.52
N GLU A 65 -6.17 -10.73 2.65
CA GLU A 65 -6.21 -11.95 3.47
C GLU A 65 -7.47 -12.79 3.19
N ARG A 66 -8.49 -12.19 2.55
CA ARG A 66 -9.74 -12.86 2.17
C ARG A 66 -9.47 -13.92 1.11
N LYS A 67 -9.83 -15.17 1.42
CA LYS A 67 -9.64 -16.32 0.52
C LYS A 67 -10.98 -16.99 0.20
N LYS A 68 -11.11 -17.45 -1.03
CA LYS A 68 -12.24 -18.30 -1.46
C LYS A 68 -12.48 -19.48 -0.53
N SER A 69 -11.40 -20.12 -0.07
CA SER A 69 -11.49 -21.26 0.84
C SER A 69 -12.17 -20.92 2.18
N GLN A 70 -12.15 -19.66 2.62
CA GLN A 70 -12.87 -19.23 3.82
C GLN A 70 -14.37 -19.09 3.56
N LEU A 71 -14.78 -18.62 2.37
CA LEU A 71 -16.19 -18.63 1.97
C LEU A 71 -16.73 -20.05 1.83
N ASP A 72 -15.95 -20.94 1.21
CA ASP A 72 -16.33 -22.34 1.01
C ASP A 72 -16.58 -23.08 2.34
N GLN A 73 -16.02 -22.62 3.47
CA GLN A 73 -16.18 -23.27 4.78
C GLN A 73 -17.56 -23.11 5.40
N TRP A 74 -18.28 -22.03 5.10
CA TRP A 74 -19.58 -21.74 5.71
C TRP A 74 -20.74 -21.74 4.71
N LEU A 75 -20.44 -22.01 3.44
CA LEU A 75 -21.43 -22.25 2.39
C LEU A 75 -21.70 -23.76 2.25
N GLU A 76 -22.87 -24.11 1.73
CA GLU A 76 -23.28 -25.51 1.56
C GLU A 76 -22.45 -26.24 0.49
N ARG A 77 -21.85 -25.49 -0.44
CA ARG A 77 -21.03 -26.00 -1.54
C ARG A 77 -19.91 -25.02 -1.88
N PRO A 78 -18.79 -25.51 -2.45
CA PRO A 78 -17.73 -24.64 -2.93
C PRO A 78 -18.23 -23.67 -4.01
N VAL A 79 -17.88 -22.39 -3.88
CA VAL A 79 -18.28 -21.37 -4.86
C VAL A 79 -17.50 -21.51 -6.16
N SER A 80 -18.06 -21.07 -7.29
CA SER A 80 -17.28 -20.90 -8.51
C SER A 80 -16.40 -19.65 -8.42
N MET A 81 -15.34 -19.56 -9.24
CA MET A 81 -14.51 -18.35 -9.28
C MET A 81 -15.29 -17.12 -9.77
N ASN A 82 -16.32 -17.31 -10.59
CA ASN A 82 -17.17 -16.22 -11.09
C ASN A 82 -18.07 -15.66 -9.98
N ILE A 83 -18.59 -16.52 -9.10
CA ILE A 83 -19.36 -16.07 -7.95
C ILE A 83 -18.42 -15.45 -6.92
N PHE A 84 -17.25 -16.04 -6.71
CA PHE A 84 -16.21 -15.49 -5.83
C PHE A 84 -15.81 -14.08 -6.23
N SER A 85 -15.60 -13.82 -7.52
CA SER A 85 -15.23 -12.48 -7.99
C SER A 85 -16.32 -11.44 -7.72
N SER A 86 -17.58 -11.85 -7.63
CA SER A 86 -18.67 -10.96 -7.24
C SER A 86 -18.54 -10.44 -5.79
N PHE A 87 -17.76 -11.08 -4.92
CA PHE A 87 -17.48 -10.60 -3.56
C PHE A 87 -16.42 -9.48 -3.53
N HIS A 88 -15.76 -9.16 -4.65
CA HIS A 88 -14.86 -8.02 -4.71
C HIS A 88 -15.63 -6.70 -4.55
N LEU A 89 -15.06 -5.82 -3.72
CA LEU A 89 -15.62 -4.51 -3.47
C LEU A 89 -14.99 -3.44 -4.35
N THR A 90 -15.82 -2.50 -4.76
CA THR A 90 -15.48 -1.22 -5.39
C THR A 90 -16.12 -0.11 -4.56
N PHE A 91 -15.67 1.14 -4.71
CA PHE A 91 -16.21 2.27 -3.95
C PHE A 91 -17.72 2.47 -4.16
N ARG A 92 -18.30 1.96 -5.26
CA ARG A 92 -19.77 2.00 -5.47
C ARG A 92 -20.55 1.02 -4.60
N ASN A 93 -19.93 -0.11 -4.26
CA ASN A 93 -20.59 -1.21 -3.58
C ASN A 93 -20.06 -1.47 -2.17
N ALA A 94 -19.02 -0.73 -1.77
CA ALA A 94 -18.45 -0.70 -0.44
C ALA A 94 -19.15 0.32 0.45
N MET A 95 -19.11 0.06 1.76
CA MET A 95 -19.44 1.00 2.81
C MET A 95 -18.14 1.37 3.51
N VAL A 96 -17.60 2.55 3.15
CA VAL A 96 -16.38 3.08 3.77
C VAL A 96 -16.72 3.72 5.12
N SER A 97 -15.94 3.38 6.14
CA SER A 97 -16.10 3.95 7.49
C SER A 97 -15.88 5.47 7.47
N THR A 98 -16.86 6.23 7.96
CA THR A 98 -16.75 7.69 8.12
C THR A 98 -15.55 8.07 8.97
N ARG A 99 -15.23 7.26 10.00
CA ARG A 99 -14.07 7.50 10.85
C ARG A 99 -12.77 7.40 10.04
N SER A 100 -12.59 6.34 9.26
CA SER A 100 -11.39 6.17 8.42
C SER A 100 -11.25 7.31 7.40
N LEU A 101 -12.37 7.80 6.87
CA LEU A 101 -12.41 8.94 5.97
C LEU A 101 -11.96 10.24 6.66
N THR A 102 -12.49 10.52 7.86
CA THR A 102 -12.11 11.70 8.65
C THR A 102 -10.65 11.62 9.10
N ASP A 103 -10.17 10.46 9.53
CA ASP A 103 -8.77 10.26 9.90
C ASP A 103 -7.82 10.53 8.71
N LEU A 104 -8.20 10.08 7.51
CA LEU A 104 -7.46 10.38 6.28
C LEU A 104 -7.52 11.86 5.89
N ALA A 105 -8.67 12.50 6.04
CA ALA A 105 -8.83 13.93 5.79
C ALA A 105 -7.97 14.77 6.76
N SER A 106 -7.98 14.45 8.05
CA SER A 106 -7.20 15.12 9.08
C SER A 106 -5.69 14.95 8.85
N TRP A 107 -5.26 13.72 8.50
CA TRP A 107 -3.88 13.45 8.10
C TRP A 107 -3.46 14.27 6.87
N SER A 108 -4.33 14.35 5.85
CA SER A 108 -4.07 15.10 4.62
C SER A 108 -3.98 16.60 4.89
N HIS A 109 -4.93 17.14 5.67
CA HIS A 109 -4.92 18.51 6.16
C HIS A 109 -3.60 18.83 6.85
N HIS A 110 -3.21 18.01 7.84
CA HIS A 110 -2.01 18.26 8.63
C HIS A 110 -0.74 18.23 7.78
N LEU A 111 -0.59 17.24 6.89
CA LEU A 111 0.59 17.13 6.04
C LEU A 111 0.69 18.27 5.04
N VAL A 112 -0.40 18.66 4.38
CA VAL A 112 -0.37 19.78 3.44
C VAL A 112 -0.12 21.10 4.18
N ARG A 113 -0.76 21.32 5.33
CA ARG A 113 -0.55 22.51 6.16
C ARG A 113 0.91 22.66 6.60
N VAL A 114 1.51 21.58 7.11
CA VAL A 114 2.88 21.61 7.67
C VAL A 114 3.94 21.50 6.58
N GLY A 115 3.75 20.61 5.61
CA GLY A 115 4.69 20.36 4.51
C GLY A 115 4.78 21.52 3.54
N TYR A 116 3.63 22.01 3.05
CA TYR A 116 3.57 23.18 2.16
C TYR A 116 3.60 24.53 2.90
N LYS A 117 3.47 24.51 4.24
CA LYS A 117 3.47 25.72 5.10
C LYS A 117 2.38 26.74 4.70
N THR A 118 1.16 26.26 4.48
CA THR A 118 -0.01 27.10 4.16
C THR A 118 -1.11 26.96 5.20
N ASN A 119 -1.85 28.04 5.45
CA ASN A 119 -3.08 28.05 6.24
C ASN A 119 -4.31 28.37 5.39
N SER A 120 -4.23 28.15 4.07
CA SER A 120 -5.35 28.44 3.16
C SER A 120 -6.59 27.61 3.52
N VAL A 121 -7.77 28.19 3.30
CA VAL A 121 -9.05 27.50 3.55
C VAL A 121 -9.24 26.28 2.63
N VAL A 122 -8.58 26.28 1.46
CA VAL A 122 -8.67 25.18 0.48
C VAL A 122 -8.02 23.89 0.96
N VAL A 123 -7.16 23.95 1.99
CA VAL A 123 -6.53 22.78 2.61
C VAL A 123 -7.22 22.38 3.90
N SER A 124 -8.37 22.94 4.25
CA SER A 124 -9.07 22.61 5.49
C SER A 124 -9.54 21.15 5.53
N GLU A 125 -9.67 20.61 6.74
CA GLU A 125 -10.16 19.24 6.96
C GLU A 125 -11.55 19.01 6.37
N ASP A 126 -12.44 20.01 6.42
CA ASP A 126 -13.76 19.94 5.78
C ASP A 126 -13.67 19.81 4.25
N VAL A 127 -12.78 20.57 3.61
CA VAL A 127 -12.54 20.46 2.16
C VAL A 127 -12.01 19.07 1.81
N PHE A 128 -11.00 18.56 2.53
CA PHE A 128 -10.49 17.22 2.29
C PHE A 128 -11.51 16.13 2.56
N THR A 129 -12.33 16.27 3.60
CA THR A 129 -13.42 15.31 3.89
C THR A 129 -14.41 15.25 2.72
N LYS A 130 -14.86 16.40 2.21
CA LYS A 130 -15.77 16.46 1.04
C LYS A 130 -15.12 15.94 -0.25
N THR A 131 -13.83 16.20 -0.43
CA THR A 131 -13.06 15.68 -1.57
C THR A 131 -12.96 14.16 -1.52
N LEU A 132 -12.57 13.60 -0.38
CA LEU A 132 -12.46 12.16 -0.20
C LEU A 132 -13.84 11.49 -0.29
N ASP A 133 -14.87 12.09 0.29
CA ASP A 133 -16.27 11.62 0.19
C ASP A 133 -16.72 11.49 -1.27
N THR A 134 -16.38 12.47 -2.11
CA THR A 134 -16.69 12.43 -3.56
C THR A 134 -15.97 11.28 -4.28
N ILE A 135 -14.77 10.90 -3.82
CA ILE A 135 -13.97 9.82 -4.39
C ILE A 135 -14.51 8.46 -3.94
N VAL A 136 -14.83 8.31 -2.65
CA VAL A 136 -15.28 7.04 -2.08
C VAL A 136 -16.77 6.76 -2.31
N ASN A 137 -17.54 7.78 -2.70
CA ASN A 137 -18.93 7.68 -3.12
C ASN A 137 -19.11 8.18 -4.56
N PRO A 138 -18.50 7.50 -5.57
CA PRO A 138 -18.60 7.94 -6.95
C PRO A 138 -20.03 7.79 -7.46
N SER A 139 -20.47 8.73 -8.30
CA SER A 139 -21.81 8.66 -8.89
C SER A 139 -21.91 7.47 -9.86
N HIS A 140 -23.14 7.03 -10.15
CA HIS A 140 -23.35 5.93 -11.12
C HIS A 140 -22.93 6.27 -12.55
N PHE A 141 -22.96 7.57 -12.91
CA PHE A 141 -22.70 8.03 -14.27
C PHE A 141 -21.27 8.56 -14.46
N GLU A 142 -20.65 9.03 -13.38
CA GLU A 142 -19.33 9.64 -13.37
C GLU A 142 -18.48 9.15 -12.20
N GLY A 143 -17.21 8.91 -12.45
CA GLY A 143 -16.22 8.58 -11.42
C GLY A 143 -15.76 7.13 -11.46
N LYS A 144 -14.47 6.98 -11.20
CA LYS A 144 -13.79 5.69 -11.06
C LYS A 144 -14.17 5.07 -9.72
N ASP A 145 -14.40 3.77 -9.69
CA ASP A 145 -14.82 3.04 -8.49
C ASP A 145 -13.76 2.10 -7.92
N GLU A 146 -12.58 2.04 -8.54
CA GLU A 146 -11.41 1.29 -8.06
C GLU A 146 -10.11 1.88 -8.59
N ASN A 147 -8.97 1.51 -7.99
CA ASN A 147 -7.63 1.89 -8.45
C ASN A 147 -7.46 3.41 -8.61
N ILE A 148 -7.92 4.18 -7.62
CA ILE A 148 -7.83 5.64 -7.62
C ILE A 148 -6.38 6.06 -7.83
N VAL A 149 -6.14 7.02 -8.71
CA VAL A 149 -4.81 7.59 -8.95
C VAL A 149 -4.72 9.01 -8.39
N PHE A 150 -3.51 9.57 -8.37
CA PHE A 150 -3.29 10.90 -7.84
C PHE A 150 -4.15 11.97 -8.54
N GLU A 151 -4.37 11.83 -9.85
CA GLU A 151 -5.14 12.81 -10.61
C GLU A 151 -6.65 12.74 -10.38
N ASP A 152 -7.18 11.57 -10.03
CA ASP A 152 -8.56 11.44 -9.57
C ASP A 152 -8.77 12.28 -8.30
N PHE A 153 -7.78 12.30 -7.41
CA PHE A 153 -7.81 13.12 -6.20
C PHE A 153 -7.68 14.62 -6.49
N THR A 154 -6.70 15.04 -7.31
CA THR A 154 -6.48 16.47 -7.59
C THR A 154 -7.68 17.08 -8.32
N ASP A 155 -8.31 16.35 -9.24
CA ASP A 155 -9.52 16.78 -9.93
C ASP A 155 -10.73 16.87 -9.01
N ALA A 156 -10.93 15.88 -8.12
CA ALA A 156 -11.98 15.95 -7.10
C ALA A 156 -11.76 17.14 -6.15
N TRP A 157 -10.52 17.41 -5.77
CA TRP A 157 -10.18 18.54 -4.90
C TRP A 157 -10.48 19.89 -5.56
N LYS A 158 -10.06 20.08 -6.81
CA LYS A 158 -10.41 21.26 -7.61
C LYS A 158 -11.92 21.46 -7.69
N LYS A 159 -12.66 20.40 -8.02
CA LYS A 159 -14.14 20.44 -8.12
C LYS A 159 -14.78 20.90 -6.81
N ILE A 160 -14.33 20.37 -5.67
CA ILE A 160 -14.86 20.74 -4.35
C ILE A 160 -14.50 22.19 -3.99
N VAL A 161 -13.25 22.60 -4.17
CA VAL A 161 -12.83 23.99 -3.88
C VAL A 161 -13.62 24.98 -4.75
N PHE A 162 -13.77 24.68 -6.04
CA PHE A 162 -14.56 25.49 -6.96
C PHE A 162 -16.04 25.53 -6.56
N LYS A 163 -16.62 24.40 -6.14
CA LYS A 163 -18.01 24.32 -5.68
C LYS A 163 -18.24 25.15 -4.41
N LEU A 164 -17.28 25.19 -3.50
CA LEU A 164 -17.41 25.89 -2.21
C LEU A 164 -17.08 27.37 -2.30
N PHE A 165 -16.07 27.74 -3.09
CA PHE A 165 -15.50 29.09 -3.07
C PHE A 165 -15.43 29.78 -4.43
N GLY A 166 -15.89 29.13 -5.50
CA GLY A 166 -15.74 29.60 -6.88
C GLY A 166 -14.26 29.73 -7.28
N LYS A 167 -13.92 30.77 -8.05
CA LYS A 167 -12.54 31.03 -8.52
C LYS A 167 -11.68 31.80 -7.52
N LYS A 168 -12.20 32.10 -6.31
CA LYS A 168 -11.54 33.01 -5.36
C LYS A 168 -10.15 32.53 -4.93
N TYR A 169 -9.97 31.22 -4.78
CA TYR A 169 -8.72 30.60 -4.33
C TYR A 169 -8.04 29.76 -5.41
N ASP A 170 -8.36 30.00 -6.69
CA ASP A 170 -7.85 29.19 -7.80
C ASP A 170 -6.33 29.32 -7.94
N SER A 171 -5.77 30.52 -7.79
CA SER A 171 -4.31 30.74 -7.82
C SER A 171 -3.58 30.01 -6.70
N GLU A 172 -4.11 30.08 -5.47
CA GLU A 172 -3.55 29.40 -4.30
C GLU A 172 -3.61 27.88 -4.46
N LEU A 173 -4.76 27.34 -4.87
CA LEU A 173 -4.92 25.91 -5.09
C LEU A 173 -3.97 25.43 -6.19
N ASN A 174 -3.88 26.14 -7.32
CA ASN A 174 -2.99 25.76 -8.41
C ASN A 174 -1.51 25.79 -8.01
N ALA A 175 -1.11 26.69 -7.11
CA ALA A 175 0.25 26.71 -6.56
C ALA A 175 0.54 25.46 -5.71
N ILE A 176 -0.40 25.05 -4.86
CA ILE A 176 -0.28 23.82 -4.05
C ILE A 176 -0.23 22.59 -4.96
N LEU A 177 -1.15 22.51 -5.92
CA LEU A 177 -1.23 21.36 -6.82
C LEU A 177 0.03 21.24 -7.70
N LYS A 178 0.59 22.36 -8.16
CA LYS A 178 1.84 22.36 -8.93
C LYS A 178 2.99 21.74 -8.13
N GLU A 179 3.10 22.08 -6.85
CA GLU A 179 4.09 21.46 -5.96
C GLU A 179 3.83 19.96 -5.81
N LEU A 180 2.59 19.57 -5.55
CA LEU A 180 2.25 18.16 -5.39
C LEU A 180 2.48 17.33 -6.66
N HIS A 181 2.19 17.87 -7.85
CA HIS A 181 2.52 17.21 -9.11
C HIS A 181 4.04 17.09 -9.30
N TRP A 182 4.81 18.09 -8.90
CA TRP A 182 6.27 18.01 -8.93
C TRP A 182 6.78 16.90 -8.01
N LEU A 183 6.27 16.79 -6.78
CA LEU A 183 6.58 15.70 -5.87
C LEU A 183 6.18 14.34 -6.46
N ASN A 184 4.97 14.23 -7.03
CA ASN A 184 4.49 13.00 -7.65
C ASN A 184 5.37 12.57 -8.84
N ALA A 185 5.83 13.53 -9.65
CA ALA A 185 6.73 13.26 -10.77
C ALA A 185 8.11 12.76 -10.30
N GLN A 186 8.66 13.32 -9.21
CA GLN A 186 9.91 12.83 -8.62
C GLN A 186 9.79 11.39 -8.11
N LEU A 187 8.63 11.00 -7.60
CA LEU A 187 8.37 9.62 -7.20
C LEU A 187 8.28 8.69 -8.42
N GLY A 188 7.67 9.14 -9.52
CA GLY A 188 7.57 8.39 -10.77
C GLY A 188 8.92 8.04 -11.42
N ASP A 189 9.95 8.88 -11.25
CA ASP A 189 11.32 8.59 -11.71
C ASP A 189 12.03 7.52 -10.85
N HIS A 190 11.54 7.28 -9.63
CA HIS A 190 12.03 6.22 -8.73
C HIS A 190 11.18 4.94 -8.77
N ASP A 191 9.94 5.03 -9.24
CA ASP A 191 8.94 3.94 -9.31
C ASP A 191 8.57 3.59 -10.77
N LYS A 192 9.57 3.34 -11.64
CA LYS A 192 9.30 2.45 -12.79
C LYS A 192 8.93 1.09 -12.20
N PRO A 193 7.70 0.58 -12.39
CA PRO A 193 7.36 -0.74 -11.90
C PRO A 193 8.35 -1.72 -12.53
N ILE A 194 9.09 -2.45 -11.69
CA ILE A 194 9.69 -3.70 -12.11
C ILE A 194 8.47 -4.55 -12.51
N PRO A 195 8.29 -4.90 -13.79
CA PRO A 195 7.10 -5.60 -14.22
C PRO A 195 6.95 -6.88 -13.40
N GLU A 196 5.80 -7.04 -12.76
CA GLU A 196 5.52 -8.17 -11.87
C GLU A 196 5.66 -9.53 -12.57
N HIS A 197 5.69 -9.57 -13.90
CA HIS A 197 6.04 -10.73 -14.72
C HIS A 197 7.07 -10.41 -15.82
N GLY A 198 8.09 -9.62 -15.49
CA GLY A 198 9.29 -9.53 -16.31
C GLY A 198 10.25 -10.65 -15.96
N PHE A 199 10.68 -11.41 -16.97
CA PHE A 199 11.85 -12.28 -16.91
C PHE A 199 12.97 -11.57 -16.10
N PHE A 200 13.24 -12.01 -14.88
CA PHE A 200 14.47 -11.62 -14.20
C PHE A 200 15.59 -12.24 -15.04
N PRO A 201 16.52 -11.45 -15.61
CA PRO A 201 17.72 -12.06 -16.16
C PRO A 201 18.39 -12.72 -14.96
N THR A 202 18.45 -14.05 -14.95
CA THR A 202 19.12 -14.85 -13.93
C THR A 202 20.45 -14.17 -13.63
N ILE A 203 20.54 -13.53 -12.47
CA ILE A 203 21.73 -12.76 -12.13
C ILE A 203 22.80 -13.80 -11.83
N TYR A 204 23.68 -14.04 -12.80
CA TYR A 204 24.82 -14.93 -12.60
C TYR A 204 25.77 -14.29 -11.59
N LEU A 205 25.61 -14.62 -10.32
CA LEU A 205 26.60 -14.32 -9.29
C LEU A 205 27.90 -15.06 -9.64
N THR A 206 29.01 -14.33 -9.61
CA THR A 206 30.34 -14.93 -9.66
C THR A 206 30.57 -15.75 -8.39
N GLN A 207 31.44 -16.75 -8.45
CA GLN A 207 31.74 -17.59 -7.29
C GLN A 207 32.20 -16.74 -6.08
N THR A 208 32.93 -15.66 -6.30
CA THR A 208 33.34 -14.69 -5.27
C THR A 208 32.15 -14.01 -4.59
N GLU A 209 31.13 -13.61 -5.34
CA GLU A 209 29.92 -12.97 -4.79
C GLU A 209 29.07 -13.98 -4.01
N ILE A 210 29.05 -15.23 -4.45
CA ILE A 210 28.39 -16.33 -3.74
C ILE A 210 29.10 -16.63 -2.43
N ASP A 211 30.43 -16.78 -2.47
CA ASP A 211 31.25 -17.06 -1.30
C ASP A 211 31.12 -15.94 -0.27
N TRP A 212 31.09 -14.69 -0.73
CA TRP A 212 30.79 -13.55 0.14
C TRP A 212 29.38 -13.62 0.73
N THR A 213 28.35 -13.90 -0.08
CA THR A 213 26.96 -13.99 0.40
C THR A 213 26.79 -15.11 1.44
N LEU A 214 27.43 -16.26 1.23
CA LEU A 214 27.46 -17.37 2.20
C LEU A 214 28.20 -16.99 3.49
N ALA A 215 29.33 -16.27 3.37
CA ALA A 215 30.08 -15.80 4.52
C ALA A 215 29.33 -14.72 5.32
N VAL A 216 28.59 -13.83 4.64
CA VAL A 216 27.67 -12.86 5.29
C VAL A 216 26.57 -13.59 6.03
N ARG A 217 25.89 -14.54 5.38
CA ARG A 217 24.82 -15.33 6.00
C ARG A 217 25.31 -16.05 7.25
N LYS A 218 26.45 -16.74 7.15
CA LYS A 218 27.09 -17.41 8.28
C LYS A 218 27.42 -16.44 9.40
N SER A 219 27.99 -15.28 9.07
CA SER A 219 28.35 -14.28 10.08
C SER A 219 27.12 -13.65 10.77
N ALA A 220 26.02 -13.49 10.04
CA ALA A 220 24.76 -13.04 10.59
C ALA A 220 24.13 -14.07 11.54
N VAL A 221 24.24 -15.38 11.25
CA VAL A 221 23.81 -16.47 12.14
C VAL A 221 24.70 -16.55 13.39
N ASP A 222 26.02 -16.49 13.20
CA ASP A 222 27.01 -16.68 14.27
C ASP A 222 27.25 -15.41 15.12
N PHE A 223 26.50 -14.33 14.88
CA PHE A 223 26.69 -13.02 15.52
C PHE A 223 28.13 -12.46 15.40
N SER A 224 28.85 -12.86 14.36
CA SER A 224 30.26 -12.52 14.17
C SER A 224 30.43 -11.27 13.28
N ALA A 225 31.68 -10.85 13.04
CA ALA A 225 31.95 -9.71 12.16
C ALA A 225 31.60 -10.07 10.71
N ILE A 226 30.68 -9.30 10.12
CA ILE A 226 30.27 -9.52 8.73
C ILE A 226 31.43 -9.13 7.79
N PRO A 227 31.84 -10.01 6.86
CA PRO A 227 32.95 -9.75 5.96
C PRO A 227 32.66 -8.56 5.04
N LYS A 228 33.69 -7.75 4.78
CA LYS A 228 33.59 -6.62 3.83
C LYS A 228 33.29 -7.15 2.43
N PHE A 229 32.51 -6.38 1.68
CA PHE A 229 32.22 -6.68 0.28
C PHE A 229 33.53 -6.81 -0.51
N PRO A 230 33.76 -7.91 -1.25
CA PRO A 230 34.96 -8.05 -2.06
C PRO A 230 34.90 -6.99 -3.16
N LEU A 231 35.75 -5.97 -3.05
CA LEU A 231 35.94 -4.98 -4.11
C LEU A 231 36.47 -5.69 -5.35
N SER A 232 35.60 -6.01 -6.31
CA SER A 232 36.02 -6.58 -7.59
C SER A 232 35.37 -5.83 -8.76
N LYS A 233 36.23 -5.07 -9.44
CA LYS A 233 36.15 -4.41 -10.76
C LYS A 233 35.12 -4.99 -11.75
N GLY A 234 33.84 -4.70 -11.54
CA GLY A 234 32.76 -5.07 -12.44
C GLY A 234 31.49 -4.25 -12.20
N PRO A 235 30.49 -4.32 -13.10
CA PRO A 235 29.20 -3.67 -12.90
C PRO A 235 28.57 -4.16 -11.59
N GLN A 236 28.35 -3.22 -10.66
CA GLN A 236 27.81 -3.53 -9.33
C GLN A 236 26.34 -3.94 -9.46
N LYS A 237 26.02 -5.16 -9.02
CA LYS A 237 24.66 -5.71 -9.10
C LYS A 237 23.77 -5.08 -8.02
N PRO A 238 22.57 -4.57 -8.35
CA PRO A 238 21.69 -3.88 -7.42
C PRO A 238 21.43 -4.64 -6.10
N MET A 239 21.18 -5.94 -6.17
CA MET A 239 20.89 -6.76 -4.98
C MET A 239 22.09 -6.92 -4.04
N LEU A 240 23.33 -6.92 -4.56
CA LEU A 240 24.55 -6.94 -3.74
C LEU A 240 24.83 -5.58 -3.10
N ILE A 241 24.54 -4.48 -3.82
CA ILE A 241 24.61 -3.12 -3.27
C ILE A 241 23.64 -2.99 -2.10
N ASP A 242 22.42 -3.47 -2.28
CA ASP A 242 21.38 -3.41 -1.27
C ASP A 242 21.70 -4.29 -0.06
N LEU A 243 22.27 -5.49 -0.25
CA LEU A 243 22.78 -6.30 0.86
C LEU A 243 23.91 -5.57 1.60
N ASN A 244 24.85 -4.95 0.89
CA ASN A 244 25.96 -4.19 1.49
C ASN A 244 25.47 -2.95 2.28
N ARG A 245 24.44 -2.25 1.80
CA ARG A 245 23.79 -1.14 2.52
C ARG A 245 23.20 -1.58 3.86
N VAL A 246 22.51 -2.72 3.87
CA VAL A 246 21.92 -3.27 5.11
C VAL A 246 23.01 -3.74 6.07
N ILE A 247 24.10 -4.34 5.57
CA ILE A 247 25.28 -4.70 6.38
C ILE A 247 25.91 -3.45 7.01
N HIS A 248 26.00 -2.35 6.27
CA HIS A 248 26.53 -1.09 6.79
C HIS A 248 25.67 -0.57 7.96
N LEU A 249 24.34 -0.58 7.78
CA LEU A 249 23.40 -0.20 8.84
C LEU A 249 23.52 -1.13 10.06
N TYR A 250 23.65 -2.44 9.84
CA TYR A 250 23.86 -3.41 10.92
C TYR A 250 25.14 -3.14 11.72
N ASN A 251 26.25 -2.81 11.04
CA ASN A 251 27.51 -2.50 11.69
C ASN A 251 27.45 -1.18 12.50
N ILE A 252 26.74 -0.17 12.00
CA ILE A 252 26.48 1.07 12.77
C ILE A 252 25.71 0.75 14.04
N VAL A 253 24.60 0.02 13.92
CA VAL A 253 23.76 -0.37 15.06
C VAL A 253 24.53 -1.25 16.05
N ARG A 254 25.37 -2.18 15.57
CA ARG A 254 26.21 -3.04 16.41
C ARG A 254 27.22 -2.23 17.25
N ASN A 255 27.77 -1.16 16.70
CA ASN A 255 28.76 -0.33 17.39
C ASN A 255 28.13 0.72 18.32
N THR A 256 26.80 0.89 18.27
CA THR A 256 26.10 1.88 19.07
C THR A 256 25.54 1.23 20.34
N GLN A 257 25.83 1.80 21.52
CA GLN A 257 25.41 1.25 22.82
C GLN A 257 24.01 1.73 23.28
N LEU A 258 23.17 2.23 22.35
CA LEU A 258 21.82 2.72 22.69
C LEU A 258 20.82 1.54 22.81
N PRO A 259 20.09 1.40 23.93
CA PRO A 259 19.16 0.29 24.17
C PRO A 259 18.04 0.17 23.12
N GLU A 260 17.56 1.30 22.61
CA GLU A 260 16.49 1.38 21.61
C GLU A 260 16.89 0.73 20.28
N LEU A 261 18.17 0.82 19.92
CA LEU A 261 18.70 0.28 18.66
C LEU A 261 18.99 -1.23 18.73
N LEU A 262 18.99 -1.83 19.92
CA LEU A 262 19.19 -3.28 20.08
C LEU A 262 18.03 -4.09 19.49
N GLN A 263 16.78 -3.62 19.61
CA GLN A 263 15.63 -4.27 18.98
C GLN A 263 15.65 -4.13 17.45
N HIS A 264 16.16 -3.01 16.94
CA HIS A 264 16.36 -2.80 15.52
C HIS A 264 17.46 -3.70 14.94
N ARG A 265 18.49 -4.03 15.73
CA ARG A 265 19.58 -4.94 15.34
C ARG A 265 19.06 -6.31 14.88
N ASP A 266 18.13 -6.90 15.63
CA ASP A 266 17.58 -8.22 15.30
C ASP A 266 16.71 -8.17 14.04
N ARG A 267 15.94 -7.10 13.83
CA ARG A 267 15.18 -6.88 12.59
C ARG A 267 16.09 -6.73 11.38
N ILE A 268 17.13 -5.90 11.49
CA ILE A 268 18.13 -5.71 10.44
C ILE A 268 18.84 -7.04 10.13
N ARG A 269 19.15 -7.86 11.15
CA ARG A 269 19.72 -9.20 10.97
C ARG A 269 18.79 -10.11 10.17
N THR A 270 17.50 -10.15 10.50
CA THR A 270 16.52 -10.94 9.73
C THR A 270 16.50 -10.49 8.27
N THR A 271 16.51 -9.18 8.01
CA THR A 271 16.60 -8.65 6.64
C THR A 271 17.88 -9.04 5.90
N ILE A 272 19.03 -9.14 6.60
CA ILE A 272 20.28 -9.65 6.01
C ILE A 272 20.12 -11.12 5.62
N LEU A 273 19.56 -11.95 6.50
CA LEU A 273 19.35 -13.38 6.27
C LEU A 273 18.40 -13.63 5.09
N ASP A 274 17.26 -12.91 5.04
CA ASP A 274 16.29 -13.03 3.95
C ASP A 274 16.91 -12.68 2.59
N ARG A 275 17.72 -11.62 2.54
CA ARG A 275 18.42 -11.18 1.32
C ARG A 275 19.50 -12.17 0.89
N CYS A 276 20.25 -12.74 1.84
CA CYS A 276 21.21 -13.80 1.55
C CYS A 276 20.51 -15.06 1.01
N ASP A 277 19.40 -15.46 1.63
CA ASP A 277 18.64 -16.65 1.21
C ASP A 277 17.99 -16.48 -0.18
N ALA A 278 17.56 -15.27 -0.52
CA ALA A 278 17.09 -14.94 -1.88
C ALA A 278 18.23 -15.08 -2.92
N LEU A 279 19.39 -14.46 -2.66
CA LEU A 279 20.56 -14.51 -3.53
C LEU A 279 21.11 -15.94 -3.71
N ILE A 280 21.04 -16.77 -2.67
CA ILE A 280 21.49 -18.17 -2.73
C ILE A 280 20.47 -19.04 -3.47
N ARG A 281 19.17 -18.82 -3.28
CA ARG A 281 18.11 -19.56 -3.99
C ARG A 281 18.15 -19.32 -5.50
N GLU A 282 18.43 -18.08 -5.92
CA GLU A 282 18.59 -17.73 -7.34
C GLU A 282 19.80 -18.40 -8.01
N LYS A 283 20.74 -18.98 -7.25
CA LYS A 283 21.86 -19.82 -7.75
C LYS A 283 21.48 -21.29 -7.95
N ALA A 284 20.40 -21.76 -7.32
CA ALA A 284 20.00 -23.17 -7.34
C ALA A 284 19.11 -23.55 -8.55
N ALA A 285 18.79 -22.58 -9.41
CA ALA A 285 18.09 -22.75 -10.68
C ALA A 285 19.05 -22.51 -11.84
#